data_AF-A0A0P7BQ14-F1
#
_entry.id   AF-A0A0P7BQ14-F1
#
_cell.length_a   1.000
_cell.length_b   1.000
_cell.length_c   1.000
_cell.angle_alpha   90.00
_cell.angle_beta   90.00
_cell.angle_gamma   90.00
#
_symmetry.space_group_name_H-M   'P 1'
#
loop_
_entity.id
_entity.type
_entity.pdbx_description
1 polymer ?
#
loop_
_entity_poly.entity_id
_entity_poly.type
_entity_poly.pdbx_seq_one_letter_code
_entity_poly.pdbx_strand_id
1 'polypeptide(L)'
;MAHSSKPSGITPERKDELDQFLSSLSAWDLRYVQKRLQNVRPNLAGLEDMPPEIIWKLVPHLDLEDIITCRLVSKAWARAWSHAAVTPFLCHRFAPGMLESRPFESPSQVFATSIRQKKTRQNARFFKKFWVPWNQAWDSGVFTNVLPTPQFLQGRGPQFVHGQYPVWYADGKVAWQPRLDLVIVDDIKKMSRQRLICSTLPVPGPNQVPARGIELMAVSNQLVVVASVPPERSHKAYVWYLQETEIRTVHLPNPAVRCYAEGESFGIVTTTGEVFICFQRGKVVALDISRIETPPKSRRVDGALPAVLFHPTDRDVAFVVLAYRYYQPLAKFDANQLLWQSSASVANPVVNAVESCVDPQSLVRMQIAPKKSDAQGSYALGIYQLTSQRTAKNIGLCKCISDVWRHGDWGTISFNVLNRTFSQHYYSSPRKNLLWDSTLDSYVSEPPSPEGVVMGAHLWDEGLLLTWRMGGPLYSGDGPQRRNLGMQILHPIGGILAPRHKHPAFSSTPQSAYPAGSEEEDLSSVNDLFEAVFQDNGKALVPTARGMWICSSSKDPVPPSVSQPPKIEGGVFEQPFKEVRPEFNVVLYLTHGDMVEMPVHEIDDLR
;
A
#
# COMPACT_ATOMS: atom_id res chain seq x y z
N MET A 1 -0.27 -15.75 -43.90
CA MET A 1 -0.86 -17.07 -44.21
C MET A 1 -0.73 -17.94 -42.96
N ALA A 2 -1.82 -18.08 -42.20
CA ALA A 2 -1.88 -18.96 -41.03
C ALA A 2 -3.22 -19.70 -41.11
N HIS A 3 -3.14 -21.04 -41.17
CA HIS A 3 -4.30 -21.91 -41.27
C HIS A 3 -5.12 -21.83 -39.97
N SER A 4 -6.29 -21.20 -40.06
CA SER A 4 -7.36 -21.34 -39.08
C SER A 4 -7.96 -22.74 -39.22
N SER A 5 -7.52 -23.68 -38.37
CA SER A 5 -8.22 -24.94 -38.19
C SER A 5 -9.54 -24.65 -37.46
N LYS A 6 -10.62 -24.47 -38.23
CA LYS A 6 -11.98 -24.43 -37.71
C LYS A 6 -12.23 -25.68 -36.87
N PRO A 7 -12.98 -25.58 -35.75
CA PRO A 7 -13.46 -26.77 -35.05
C PRO A 7 -14.29 -27.60 -36.05
N SER A 8 -13.97 -28.89 -36.14
CA SER A 8 -14.60 -29.85 -37.03
C SER A 8 -16.04 -30.11 -36.61
N GLY A 9 -16.95 -29.20 -36.95
CA GLY A 9 -18.36 -29.55 -37.12
C GLY A 9 -18.48 -30.55 -38.26
N ILE A 10 -19.39 -31.51 -38.13
CA ILE A 10 -19.73 -32.44 -39.21
C ILE A 10 -20.07 -31.60 -40.44
N THR A 11 -19.29 -31.75 -41.52
CA THR A 11 -19.59 -31.09 -42.79
C THR A 11 -20.92 -31.62 -43.33
N PRO A 12 -21.71 -30.81 -44.06
CA PRO A 12 -22.97 -31.27 -44.64
C PRO A 12 -22.78 -32.55 -45.48
N GLU A 13 -21.68 -32.63 -46.23
CA GLU A 13 -21.27 -33.84 -46.98
C GLU A 13 -21.11 -35.08 -46.09
N ARG A 14 -20.44 -34.91 -44.94
CA ARG A 14 -20.22 -36.01 -43.99
C ARG A 14 -21.50 -36.40 -43.24
N LYS A 15 -22.44 -35.46 -43.10
CA LYS A 15 -23.77 -35.73 -42.55
C LYS A 15 -24.57 -36.58 -43.53
N ASP A 16 -24.57 -36.22 -44.81
CA ASP A 16 -25.28 -36.96 -45.85
C ASP A 16 -24.70 -38.38 -46.02
N GLU A 17 -23.38 -38.54 -45.97
CA GLU A 17 -22.73 -39.86 -45.92
C GLU A 17 -23.16 -40.68 -44.69
N LEU A 18 -23.28 -40.04 -43.52
CA LEU A 18 -23.74 -40.70 -42.31
C LEU A 18 -25.20 -41.12 -42.40
N ASP A 19 -26.05 -40.24 -42.93
CA ASP A 19 -27.49 -40.50 -43.09
C ASP A 19 -27.71 -41.62 -44.11
N GLN A 20 -26.92 -41.66 -45.20
CA GLN A 20 -26.92 -42.75 -46.16
C GLN A 20 -26.45 -44.07 -45.52
N PHE A 21 -25.36 -44.05 -44.74
CA PHE A 21 -24.91 -45.22 -43.99
C PHE A 21 -25.99 -45.71 -43.00
N LEU A 22 -26.56 -44.82 -42.19
CA LEU A 22 -27.60 -45.16 -41.24
C LEU A 22 -28.86 -45.72 -41.91
N SER A 23 -29.21 -45.20 -43.10
CA SER A 23 -30.34 -45.71 -43.89
C SER A 23 -30.09 -47.10 -44.50
N SER A 24 -28.82 -47.49 -44.66
CA SER A 24 -28.44 -48.82 -45.15
C SER A 24 -28.43 -49.90 -44.07
N LEU A 25 -28.54 -49.52 -42.80
CA LEU A 25 -28.50 -50.43 -41.66
C LEU A 25 -29.85 -51.11 -41.42
N SER A 26 -29.83 -52.39 -41.04
CA SER A 26 -31.04 -53.09 -40.61
C SER A 26 -31.52 -52.59 -39.25
N ALA A 27 -32.77 -52.89 -38.91
CA ALA A 27 -33.33 -52.57 -37.58
C ALA A 27 -32.51 -53.19 -36.43
N TRP A 28 -31.84 -54.32 -36.66
CA TRP A 28 -30.97 -54.98 -35.67
C TRP A 28 -29.61 -54.28 -35.54
N ASP A 29 -29.03 -53.82 -36.65
CA ASP A 29 -27.78 -53.05 -36.65
C ASP A 29 -27.96 -51.70 -35.96
N LEU A 30 -29.07 -51.01 -36.21
CA LEU A 30 -29.42 -49.76 -35.52
C LEU A 30 -29.53 -49.98 -34.01
N ARG A 31 -30.18 -51.06 -33.57
CA ARG A 31 -30.25 -51.43 -32.14
C ARG A 31 -28.87 -51.73 -31.54
N TYR A 32 -28.01 -52.41 -32.29
CA TYR A 32 -26.64 -52.72 -31.86
C TYR A 32 -25.78 -51.45 -31.74
N VAL A 33 -25.84 -50.56 -32.74
CA VAL A 33 -25.15 -49.26 -32.74
C VAL A 33 -25.67 -48.39 -31.60
N GLN A 34 -26.98 -48.33 -31.37
CA GLN A 34 -27.57 -47.61 -30.25
C GLN A 34 -27.09 -48.15 -28.90
N LYS A 35 -27.04 -49.48 -28.73
CA LYS A 35 -26.51 -50.12 -27.52
C LYS A 35 -25.00 -49.87 -27.35
N ARG A 36 -24.23 -49.82 -28.44
CA ARG A 36 -22.81 -49.44 -28.42
C ARG A 36 -22.62 -47.98 -28.06
N LEU A 37 -23.37 -47.06 -28.66
CA LEU A 37 -23.34 -45.62 -28.37
C LEU A 37 -23.78 -45.30 -26.93
N GLN A 38 -24.76 -46.02 -26.39
CA GLN A 38 -25.13 -45.93 -24.97
C GLN A 38 -23.98 -46.39 -24.04
N ASN A 39 -23.11 -47.28 -24.52
CA ASN A 39 -21.90 -47.72 -23.82
C ASN A 39 -20.67 -46.84 -24.10
N VAL A 40 -20.70 -46.01 -25.15
CA VAL A 40 -19.69 -44.96 -25.36
C VAL A 40 -20.06 -43.81 -24.43
N ARG A 41 -19.44 -43.76 -23.25
CA ARG A 41 -19.47 -42.54 -22.45
C ARG A 41 -18.91 -41.43 -23.35
N PRO A 42 -19.65 -40.35 -23.61
CA PRO A 42 -19.08 -39.21 -24.31
C PRO A 42 -17.84 -38.82 -23.50
N ASN A 43 -16.67 -38.92 -24.11
CA ASN A 43 -15.45 -38.46 -23.48
C ASN A 43 -15.61 -36.95 -23.40
N LEU A 44 -16.10 -36.45 -22.27
CA LEU A 44 -16.22 -35.03 -22.03
C LEU A 44 -14.81 -34.48 -22.20
N ALA A 45 -14.65 -33.60 -23.18
CA ALA A 45 -13.38 -32.97 -23.52
C ALA A 45 -12.66 -32.57 -22.22
N GLY A 46 -11.44 -33.06 -22.05
CA GLY A 46 -10.61 -32.63 -20.93
C GLY A 46 -10.34 -31.13 -21.03
N LEU A 47 -9.88 -30.49 -19.96
CA LEU A 47 -9.48 -29.08 -20.04
C LEU A 47 -8.44 -28.84 -21.15
N GLU A 48 -7.60 -29.84 -21.40
CA GLU A 48 -6.61 -29.89 -22.47
C GLU A 48 -7.20 -29.88 -23.90
N ASP A 49 -8.44 -30.34 -24.06
CA ASP A 49 -9.14 -30.38 -25.33
C ASP A 49 -10.01 -29.12 -25.54
N MET A 50 -10.14 -28.28 -24.51
CA MET A 50 -10.89 -27.02 -24.60
C MET A 50 -10.08 -25.96 -25.35
N PRO A 51 -10.73 -25.19 -26.25
CA PRO A 51 -10.10 -24.01 -26.84
C PRO A 51 -9.65 -23.03 -25.75
N PRO A 52 -8.49 -22.37 -25.91
CA PRO A 52 -8.00 -21.40 -24.94
C PRO A 52 -9.01 -20.28 -24.66
N GLU A 53 -9.91 -19.99 -25.61
CA GLU A 53 -10.99 -19.02 -25.50
C GLU A 53 -11.98 -19.35 -24.38
N ILE A 54 -12.22 -20.64 -24.14
CA ILE A 54 -13.09 -21.11 -23.07
C ILE A 54 -12.34 -21.08 -21.74
N ILE A 55 -11.06 -21.46 -21.76
CA ILE A 55 -10.22 -21.49 -20.55
C ILE A 55 -10.07 -20.09 -19.95
N TRP A 56 -9.80 -19.06 -20.75
CA TRP A 56 -9.66 -17.71 -20.18
C TRP A 56 -10.98 -17.14 -19.64
N LYS A 57 -12.14 -17.60 -20.14
CA LYS A 57 -13.45 -17.26 -19.55
C LYS A 57 -13.66 -17.86 -18.16
N LEU A 58 -12.89 -18.88 -17.77
CA LEU A 58 -12.90 -19.42 -16.42
C LEU A 58 -12.09 -18.56 -15.44
N VAL A 59 -11.10 -17.80 -15.93
CA VAL A 59 -10.19 -17.00 -15.09
C VAL A 59 -10.94 -16.06 -14.14
N PRO A 60 -12.02 -15.35 -14.54
CA PRO A 60 -12.81 -14.52 -13.63
C PRO A 60 -13.40 -15.23 -12.41
N HIS A 61 -13.55 -16.55 -12.49
CA HIS A 61 -14.21 -17.39 -11.48
C HIS A 61 -13.24 -18.15 -10.58
N LEU A 62 -11.93 -18.07 -10.84
CA LEU A 62 -10.90 -18.79 -10.10
C LEU A 62 -10.02 -17.82 -9.33
N ASP A 63 -9.66 -18.17 -8.10
CA ASP A 63 -8.59 -17.46 -7.40
C ASP A 63 -7.21 -17.94 -7.88
N LEU A 64 -6.12 -17.34 -7.38
CA LEU A 64 -4.79 -17.76 -7.83
C LEU A 64 -4.43 -19.16 -7.33
N GLU A 65 -4.92 -19.54 -6.15
CA GLU A 65 -4.64 -20.85 -5.56
C GLU A 65 -5.31 -21.95 -6.39
N ASP A 66 -6.53 -21.71 -6.86
CA ASP A 66 -7.26 -22.55 -7.80
C ASP A 66 -6.47 -22.71 -9.09
N ILE A 67 -5.96 -21.60 -9.67
CA ILE A 67 -5.13 -21.66 -10.89
C ILE A 67 -3.85 -22.46 -10.65
N ILE A 68 -3.17 -22.25 -9.53
CA ILE A 68 -1.96 -23.01 -9.18
C ILE A 68 -2.31 -24.50 -9.03
N THR A 69 -3.40 -24.82 -8.32
CA THR A 69 -3.87 -26.19 -8.11
C THR A 69 -4.23 -26.84 -9.43
N CYS A 70 -4.94 -26.14 -10.30
CA CYS A 70 -5.28 -26.61 -11.65
C CYS A 70 -4.02 -26.90 -12.47
N ARG A 71 -2.97 -26.07 -12.37
CA ARG A 71 -1.68 -26.33 -13.03
C ARG A 71 -0.95 -27.55 -12.47
N LEU A 72 -1.26 -27.98 -11.26
CA LEU A 72 -0.67 -29.16 -10.63
C LEU A 72 -1.44 -30.46 -10.90
N VAL A 73 -2.65 -30.41 -11.46
CA VAL A 73 -3.48 -31.60 -11.76
C VAL A 73 -2.79 -32.53 -12.75
N SER A 74 -2.30 -32.01 -13.88
CA SER A 74 -1.60 -32.78 -14.90
C SER A 74 -0.71 -31.91 -15.77
N LYS A 75 0.23 -32.53 -16.52
CA LYS A 75 1.05 -31.81 -17.51
C LYS A 75 0.21 -31.18 -18.63
N ALA A 76 -0.97 -31.73 -18.91
CA ALA A 76 -1.87 -31.19 -19.94
C ALA A 76 -2.57 -29.93 -19.44
N TRP A 77 -3.09 -29.95 -18.21
CA TRP A 77 -3.66 -28.78 -17.54
C TRP A 77 -2.63 -27.67 -17.34
N ALA A 78 -1.42 -28.02 -16.92
CA ALA A 78 -0.32 -27.06 -16.80
C ALA A 78 -0.07 -26.31 -18.11
N ARG A 79 -0.07 -27.01 -19.25
CA ARG A 79 0.07 -26.43 -20.59
C ARG A 79 -1.13 -25.56 -20.97
N ALA A 80 -2.35 -26.02 -20.69
CA ALA A 80 -3.59 -25.30 -20.97
C ALA A 80 -3.63 -23.93 -20.27
N TRP A 81 -3.32 -23.89 -18.97
CA TRP A 81 -3.25 -22.64 -18.19
C TRP A 81 -2.04 -21.76 -18.51
N SER A 82 -0.96 -22.35 -19.03
CA SER A 82 0.23 -21.61 -19.47
C SER A 82 0.18 -21.22 -20.94
N HIS A 83 -0.96 -21.44 -21.61
CA HIS A 83 -1.13 -21.12 -23.02
C HIS A 83 -0.99 -19.61 -23.24
N ALA A 84 -0.36 -19.22 -24.35
CA ALA A 84 -0.05 -17.82 -24.65
C ALA A 84 -1.31 -16.94 -24.74
N ALA A 85 -2.46 -17.50 -25.13
CA ALA A 85 -3.74 -16.80 -25.16
C ALA A 85 -4.42 -16.66 -23.79
N VAL A 86 -4.12 -17.53 -22.82
CA VAL A 86 -4.75 -17.51 -21.47
C VAL A 86 -3.94 -16.64 -20.50
N THR A 87 -2.61 -16.72 -20.62
CA THR A 87 -1.68 -16.08 -19.71
C THR A 87 -1.84 -14.55 -19.58
N PRO A 88 -2.14 -13.79 -20.65
CA PRO A 88 -2.42 -12.37 -20.53
C PRO A 88 -3.60 -12.06 -19.61
N PHE A 89 -4.66 -12.86 -19.67
CA PHE A 89 -5.82 -12.71 -18.77
C PHE A 89 -5.47 -13.03 -17.32
N LEU A 90 -4.60 -14.02 -17.10
CA LEU A 90 -4.06 -14.30 -15.76
C LEU A 90 -3.25 -13.12 -15.22
N CYS A 91 -2.43 -12.47 -16.07
CA CYS A 91 -1.69 -11.28 -15.68
C CYS A 91 -2.63 -10.12 -15.35
N HIS A 92 -3.58 -9.79 -16.23
CA HIS A 92 -4.51 -8.68 -15.97
C HIS A 92 -5.33 -8.88 -14.70
N ARG A 93 -5.68 -10.12 -14.35
CA ARG A 93 -6.42 -10.43 -13.11
C ARG A 93 -5.55 -10.37 -11.85
N PHE A 94 -4.38 -11.00 -11.87
CA PHE A 94 -3.60 -11.23 -10.62
C PHE A 94 -2.36 -10.35 -10.48
N ALA A 95 -1.98 -9.65 -11.53
CA ALA A 95 -0.83 -8.74 -11.63
C ALA A 95 -1.18 -7.56 -12.58
N PRO A 96 -2.22 -6.79 -12.27
CA PRO A 96 -2.69 -5.70 -13.14
C PRO A 96 -1.57 -4.69 -13.41
N GLY A 97 -1.43 -4.23 -14.66
CA GLY A 97 -0.40 -3.29 -15.06
C GLY A 97 0.98 -3.89 -15.33
N MET A 98 1.23 -5.16 -14.97
CA MET A 98 2.55 -5.77 -15.15
C MET A 98 2.91 -6.05 -16.61
N LEU A 99 1.93 -6.36 -17.46
CA LEU A 99 2.19 -6.55 -18.89
C LEU A 99 2.51 -5.23 -19.58
N GLU A 100 1.76 -4.19 -19.21
CA GLU A 100 1.89 -2.84 -19.75
C GLU A 100 3.20 -2.19 -19.33
N SER A 101 3.66 -2.45 -18.09
CA SER A 101 4.97 -1.98 -17.62
C SER A 101 6.16 -2.75 -18.21
N ARG A 102 5.93 -3.94 -18.77
CA ARG A 102 6.98 -4.82 -19.32
C ARG A 102 6.62 -5.37 -20.69
N PRO A 103 6.47 -4.50 -21.72
CA PRO A 103 5.97 -4.90 -23.03
C PRO A 103 6.88 -5.89 -23.77
N PHE A 104 8.15 -6.01 -23.35
CA PHE A 104 9.15 -6.88 -23.99
C PHE A 104 9.29 -8.26 -23.32
N GLU A 105 8.70 -8.47 -22.13
CA GLU A 105 8.74 -9.76 -21.44
C GLU A 105 7.58 -10.67 -21.89
N SER A 106 7.80 -11.98 -21.95
CA SER A 106 6.70 -12.90 -22.27
C SER A 106 5.65 -12.90 -21.14
N PRO A 107 4.34 -12.93 -21.44
CA PRO A 107 3.30 -12.94 -20.40
C PRO A 107 3.49 -14.03 -19.34
N SER A 108 4.00 -15.20 -19.74
CA SER A 108 4.28 -16.31 -18.82
C SER A 108 5.40 -16.01 -17.84
N GLN A 109 6.46 -15.31 -18.27
CA GLN A 109 7.53 -14.85 -17.38
C GLN A 109 7.04 -13.74 -16.46
N VAL A 110 6.26 -12.79 -16.98
CA VAL A 110 5.66 -11.70 -16.21
C VAL A 110 4.76 -12.27 -15.12
N PHE A 111 3.87 -13.19 -15.47
CA PHE A 111 2.98 -13.87 -14.52
C PHE A 111 3.77 -14.61 -13.44
N ALA A 112 4.71 -15.48 -13.83
CA ALA A 112 5.50 -16.27 -12.89
C ALA A 112 6.30 -15.39 -11.92
N THR A 113 6.91 -14.32 -12.42
CA THR A 113 7.68 -13.37 -11.60
C THR A 113 6.77 -12.62 -10.64
N SER A 114 5.61 -12.16 -11.12
CA SER A 114 4.63 -11.44 -10.29
C SER A 114 4.09 -12.31 -9.17
N ILE A 115 3.71 -13.56 -9.48
CA ILE A 115 3.24 -14.51 -8.46
C ILE A 115 4.34 -14.83 -7.46
N ARG A 116 5.59 -15.01 -7.91
CA ARG A 116 6.73 -15.23 -7.01
C ARG A 116 6.93 -14.05 -6.08
N GLN A 117 6.94 -12.82 -6.61
CA GLN A 117 7.07 -11.60 -5.81
C GLN A 117 5.94 -11.46 -4.80
N LYS A 118 4.69 -11.67 -5.22
CA LYS A 118 3.51 -11.64 -4.37
C LYS A 118 3.64 -12.67 -3.24
N LYS A 119 3.97 -13.93 -3.54
CA LYS A 119 4.22 -14.97 -2.52
C LYS A 119 5.38 -14.63 -1.59
N THR A 120 6.48 -14.05 -2.09
CA THR A 120 7.61 -13.63 -1.25
C THR A 120 7.21 -12.52 -0.29
N ARG A 121 6.46 -11.51 -0.75
CA ARG A 121 5.93 -10.41 0.09
C ARG A 121 4.89 -10.89 1.10
N GLN A 122 4.19 -11.96 0.80
CA GLN A 122 3.20 -12.55 1.69
C GLN A 122 3.84 -13.39 2.80
N ASN A 123 4.83 -14.19 2.45
CA ASN A 123 5.59 -15.00 3.40
C ASN A 123 6.69 -14.21 4.12
N ALA A 124 6.88 -12.95 3.72
CA ALA A 124 7.70 -11.97 4.38
C ALA A 124 7.23 -11.76 5.82
N ARG A 125 7.83 -12.50 6.77
CA ARG A 125 7.95 -11.97 8.12
C ARG A 125 9.04 -10.90 8.02
N PHE A 126 8.81 -9.72 8.59
CA PHE A 126 9.85 -8.69 8.63
C PHE A 126 10.94 -9.13 9.62
N PHE A 127 11.84 -10.01 9.17
CA PHE A 127 12.86 -10.63 10.02
C PHE A 127 13.99 -9.67 10.34
N LYS A 128 14.27 -8.70 9.46
CA LYS A 128 15.33 -7.71 9.65
C LYS A 128 14.71 -6.35 9.87
N LYS A 129 15.06 -5.74 11.01
CA LYS A 129 14.67 -4.39 11.36
C LYS A 129 15.94 -3.56 11.49
N PHE A 130 15.96 -2.43 10.82
CA PHE A 130 17.05 -1.46 10.90
C PHE A 130 16.47 -0.13 11.36
N TRP A 131 17.13 0.51 12.32
CA TRP A 131 16.71 1.80 12.82
C TRP A 131 17.61 2.90 12.25
N VAL A 132 16.97 3.95 11.74
CA VAL A 132 17.64 5.14 11.22
C VAL A 132 17.22 6.33 12.08
N PRO A 133 18.09 6.89 12.92
CA PRO A 133 17.72 8.09 13.67
C PRO A 133 17.52 9.29 12.74
N TRP A 134 16.60 10.19 13.10
CA TRP A 134 16.46 11.50 12.47
C TRP A 134 17.65 12.38 12.85
N ASN A 135 18.76 12.15 12.16
CA ASN A 135 20.00 12.84 12.42
C ASN A 135 20.16 13.98 11.42
N GLN A 136 20.09 15.23 11.89
CA GLN A 136 20.36 16.40 11.05
C GLN A 136 21.85 16.62 10.78
N ALA A 137 22.74 16.03 11.60
CA ALA A 137 24.18 16.23 11.51
C ALA A 137 24.68 15.93 10.10
N TRP A 138 25.72 16.65 9.70
CA TRP A 138 26.37 16.45 8.41
C TRP A 138 26.72 14.99 8.24
N ASP A 139 27.59 14.48 9.11
CA ASP A 139 27.92 13.07 9.20
C ASP A 139 26.91 12.34 10.10
N SER A 140 26.19 11.38 9.53
CA SER A 140 25.23 10.57 10.27
C SER A 140 25.73 9.18 10.61
N GLY A 141 26.91 8.79 10.11
CA GLY A 141 27.41 7.41 10.14
C GLY A 141 26.63 6.43 9.24
N VAL A 142 25.42 6.80 8.78
CA VAL A 142 24.55 5.95 7.95
C VAL A 142 24.52 6.44 6.50
N PHE A 143 24.38 7.75 6.29
CA PHE A 143 24.28 8.35 4.96
C PHE A 143 25.48 9.22 4.61
N THR A 144 25.94 9.08 3.37
CA THR A 144 27.00 9.89 2.77
C THR A 144 26.43 11.13 2.07
N ASN A 145 26.99 12.32 2.32
CA ASN A 145 26.48 13.54 1.69
C ASN A 145 26.99 13.68 0.25
N VAL A 146 26.10 14.01 -0.68
CA VAL A 146 26.43 14.10 -2.12
C VAL A 146 27.18 15.39 -2.49
N LEU A 147 26.95 16.48 -1.76
CA LEU A 147 27.58 17.79 -2.03
C LEU A 147 28.52 18.19 -0.89
N PRO A 148 29.57 18.98 -1.16
CA PRO A 148 30.46 19.51 -0.13
C PRO A 148 29.78 20.56 0.76
N THR A 149 30.30 20.68 1.98
CA THR A 149 29.73 21.43 3.12
C THR A 149 29.57 22.93 2.83
N PRO A 150 28.36 23.51 2.91
CA PRO A 150 28.20 24.93 3.15
C PRO A 150 28.72 25.27 4.57
N GLN A 151 29.62 26.25 4.69
CA GLN A 151 30.34 26.58 5.94
C GLN A 151 29.41 26.79 7.16
N PHE A 152 28.17 27.24 6.96
CA PHE A 152 27.19 27.48 8.04
C PHE A 152 26.57 26.21 8.66
N LEU A 153 26.78 25.03 8.08
CA LEU A 153 26.39 23.75 8.68
C LEU A 153 27.52 23.13 9.54
N GLN A 154 28.73 23.70 9.50
CA GLN A 154 29.82 23.29 10.37
C GLN A 154 29.57 23.81 11.78
N GLY A 155 29.47 22.91 12.77
CA GLY A 155 29.39 23.25 14.19
C GLY A 155 28.08 22.93 14.90
N ARG A 156 27.02 22.52 14.19
CA ARG A 156 25.84 21.96 14.86
C ARG A 156 26.00 20.44 14.95
N GLY A 157 26.22 19.95 16.17
CA GLY A 157 26.20 18.52 16.47
C GLY A 157 24.85 17.86 16.13
N PRO A 158 24.70 16.54 16.35
CA PRO A 158 23.44 15.85 16.12
C PRO A 158 22.31 16.49 16.93
N GLN A 159 21.48 17.29 16.26
CA GLN A 159 20.24 17.83 16.82
C GLN A 159 19.11 16.87 16.45
N PHE A 160 18.64 16.12 17.43
CA PHE A 160 17.41 15.35 17.30
C PHE A 160 16.25 16.32 17.20
N VAL A 161 15.44 16.19 16.15
CA VAL A 161 14.25 17.01 15.98
C VAL A 161 13.16 16.43 16.88
N HIS A 162 12.66 17.22 17.81
CA HIS A 162 11.39 16.97 18.47
C HIS A 162 10.33 17.81 17.73
N GLY A 163 9.57 17.21 16.80
CA GLY A 163 8.57 17.97 16.05
C GLY A 163 7.84 17.20 14.94
N GLN A 164 6.58 17.58 14.74
CA GLN A 164 5.62 17.09 13.73
C GLN A 164 5.95 17.63 12.34
N TYR A 165 7.00 17.13 11.71
CA TYR A 165 7.32 17.57 10.35
C TYR A 165 6.96 16.55 9.29
N PRO A 166 6.57 17.02 8.08
CA PRO A 166 6.22 16.14 6.98
C PRO A 166 7.38 15.22 6.64
N VAL A 167 7.06 13.93 6.58
CA VAL A 167 7.91 12.90 5.99
C VAL A 167 7.17 12.41 4.76
N TRP A 168 7.89 12.28 3.66
CA TRP A 168 7.39 11.73 2.42
C TRP A 168 8.37 10.69 1.89
N TYR A 169 7.84 9.73 1.13
CA TYR A 169 8.66 8.69 0.54
C TYR A 169 8.22 8.42 -0.89
N ALA A 170 9.20 8.23 -1.77
CA ALA A 170 8.98 7.75 -3.13
C ALA A 170 10.21 6.99 -3.65
N ASP A 171 10.00 5.72 -4.01
CA ASP A 171 10.96 4.88 -4.75
C ASP A 171 12.42 4.93 -4.24
N GLY A 172 12.57 4.78 -2.93
CA GLY A 172 13.86 4.71 -2.24
C GLY A 172 14.37 6.07 -1.76
N LYS A 173 13.61 7.14 -1.96
CA LYS A 173 13.88 8.47 -1.40
C LYS A 173 12.96 8.73 -0.22
N VAL A 174 13.53 9.11 0.91
CA VAL A 174 12.80 9.60 2.09
C VAL A 174 13.12 11.09 2.21
N ALA A 175 12.13 11.93 1.92
CA ALA A 175 12.23 13.37 2.17
C ALA A 175 11.62 13.67 3.54
N TRP A 176 12.33 14.43 4.36
CA TRP A 176 11.84 14.87 5.67
C TRP A 176 12.33 16.28 5.96
N GLN A 177 11.54 17.02 6.73
CA GLN A 177 11.79 18.44 6.94
C GLN A 177 12.06 18.74 8.42
N PRO A 178 13.29 18.60 8.93
CA PRO A 178 13.56 18.85 10.35
C PRO A 178 13.21 20.26 10.85
N ARG A 179 13.22 21.24 9.94
CA ARG A 179 13.03 22.67 10.21
C ARG A 179 12.38 23.33 8.99
N LEU A 180 11.67 24.43 9.18
CA LEU A 180 11.02 25.17 8.08
C LEU A 180 12.02 25.68 7.02
N ASP A 181 13.30 25.81 7.35
CA ASP A 181 14.37 26.25 6.47
C ASP A 181 15.22 25.10 5.88
N LEU A 182 14.91 23.84 6.18
CA LEU A 182 15.76 22.70 5.79
C LEU A 182 14.94 21.47 5.41
N VAL A 183 15.11 21.02 4.18
CA VAL A 183 14.62 19.71 3.70
C VAL A 183 15.80 18.78 3.51
N ILE A 184 15.67 17.56 4.00
CA ILE A 184 16.66 16.48 3.86
C ILE A 184 16.05 15.37 3.02
N VAL A 185 16.82 14.86 2.07
CA VAL A 185 16.43 13.73 1.23
C VAL A 185 17.44 12.61 1.40
N ASP A 186 16.99 11.50 1.95
CA ASP A 186 17.77 10.30 2.18
C ASP A 186 17.46 9.26 1.10
N ASP A 187 18.48 8.87 0.35
CA ASP A 187 18.43 7.74 -0.58
C ASP A 187 18.77 6.46 0.19
N ILE A 188 17.73 5.71 0.57
CA ILE A 188 17.88 4.45 1.30
C ILE A 188 18.42 3.31 0.44
N LYS A 189 18.52 3.47 -0.88
CA LYS A 189 19.13 2.48 -1.77
C LYS A 189 20.62 2.75 -1.93
N LYS A 190 21.01 4.02 -2.05
CA LYS A 190 22.40 4.45 -2.22
C LYS A 190 23.11 4.80 -0.92
N MET A 191 22.40 4.84 0.21
CA MET A 191 22.90 5.36 1.49
C MET A 191 23.52 6.75 1.32
N SER A 192 22.84 7.61 0.58
CA SER A 192 23.27 8.98 0.35
C SER A 192 22.25 10.00 0.83
N ARG A 193 22.71 11.21 1.11
CA ARG A 193 21.93 12.32 1.63
C ARG A 193 22.13 13.57 0.81
N GLN A 194 21.03 14.23 0.49
CA GLN A 194 21.01 15.57 -0.07
C GLN A 194 20.26 16.52 0.86
N ARG A 195 20.59 17.81 0.80
CA ARG A 195 19.96 18.84 1.62
C ARG A 195 19.59 20.04 0.77
N LEU A 196 18.41 20.58 1.02
CA LEU A 196 17.94 21.85 0.50
C LEU A 196 17.75 22.82 1.65
N ILE A 197 18.51 23.91 1.63
CA ILE A 197 18.34 25.01 2.57
C ILE A 197 17.36 26.00 1.96
N CYS A 198 16.15 26.04 2.50
CA CYS A 198 15.06 26.82 1.95
C CYS A 198 15.31 28.33 2.09
N SER A 199 16.18 28.76 3.01
CA SER A 199 16.57 30.17 3.14
C SER A 199 17.41 30.70 1.97
N THR A 200 18.01 29.82 1.15
CA THR A 200 18.74 30.22 -0.07
C THR A 200 17.82 30.27 -1.29
N LEU A 201 16.53 29.99 -1.14
CA LEU A 201 15.58 30.09 -2.24
C LEU A 201 15.40 31.56 -2.65
N PRO A 202 15.32 31.86 -3.95
CA PRO A 202 15.18 33.21 -4.43
C PRO A 202 13.85 33.82 -3.97
N VAL A 203 13.91 34.69 -2.97
CA VAL A 203 12.79 35.54 -2.54
C VAL A 203 12.95 36.92 -3.22
N PRO A 204 12.00 37.35 -4.08
CA PRO A 204 12.06 38.68 -4.67
C PRO A 204 11.52 39.73 -3.69
N GLY A 205 12.35 40.74 -3.42
CA GLY A 205 11.96 41.95 -2.69
C GLY A 205 13.07 42.45 -1.77
N PRO A 206 13.38 43.75 -1.75
CA PRO A 206 14.51 44.29 -0.98
C PRO A 206 14.34 44.26 0.55
N ASN A 207 13.14 43.96 1.07
CA ASN A 207 12.81 44.08 2.51
C ASN A 207 12.03 42.88 3.10
N GLN A 208 12.08 41.68 2.51
CA GLN A 208 11.34 40.53 3.06
C GLN A 208 12.22 39.56 3.85
N VAL A 209 11.68 39.18 5.00
CA VAL A 209 12.17 38.17 5.94
C VAL A 209 12.50 36.87 5.15
N PRO A 210 13.59 36.15 5.46
CA PRO A 210 13.90 34.86 4.84
C PRO A 210 12.67 33.96 4.84
N ALA A 211 12.50 33.13 3.80
CA ALA A 211 11.36 32.23 3.62
C ALA A 211 11.12 31.35 4.86
N ARG A 212 10.42 31.90 5.85
CA ARG A 212 9.92 31.22 7.02
C ARG A 212 8.59 30.62 6.57
N GLY A 213 8.36 29.36 6.94
CA GLY A 213 7.14 28.68 6.55
C GLY A 213 7.14 28.17 5.10
N ILE A 214 8.19 27.46 4.69
CA ILE A 214 8.10 26.52 3.56
C ILE A 214 7.84 25.13 4.13
N GLU A 215 6.95 24.36 3.50
CA GLU A 215 6.61 22.99 3.84
C GLU A 215 6.95 22.04 2.68
N LEU A 216 7.48 20.88 3.03
CA LEU A 216 7.67 19.75 2.12
C LEU A 216 6.30 19.15 1.73
N MET A 217 5.95 19.28 0.45
CA MET A 217 4.63 18.92 -0.07
C MET A 217 4.60 17.59 -0.83
N ALA A 218 5.69 17.24 -1.54
CA ALA A 218 5.79 15.99 -2.29
C ALA A 218 7.25 15.61 -2.58
N VAL A 219 7.48 14.31 -2.83
CA VAL A 219 8.76 13.75 -3.27
C VAL A 219 8.54 12.72 -4.37
N SER A 220 9.47 12.65 -5.32
CA SER A 220 9.64 11.54 -6.26
C SER A 220 11.06 10.98 -6.17
N ASN A 221 11.40 10.01 -7.00
CA ASN A 221 12.80 9.56 -7.12
C ASN A 221 13.74 10.58 -7.78
N GLN A 222 13.21 11.65 -8.40
CA GLN A 222 14.00 12.65 -9.13
C GLN A 222 13.81 14.09 -8.68
N LEU A 223 12.73 14.42 -7.97
CA LEU A 223 12.46 15.78 -7.51
C LEU A 223 11.78 15.84 -6.14
N VAL A 224 11.82 17.03 -5.54
CA VAL A 224 11.09 17.41 -4.34
C VAL A 224 10.31 18.68 -4.63
N VAL A 225 9.07 18.74 -4.17
CA VAL A 225 8.24 19.95 -4.24
C VAL A 225 8.04 20.50 -2.83
N VAL A 226 8.38 21.78 -2.67
CA VAL A 226 8.14 22.52 -1.44
C VAL A 226 7.30 23.76 -1.75
N ALA A 227 6.43 24.17 -0.83
CA ALA A 227 5.62 25.36 -1.00
C ALA A 227 5.42 26.08 0.34
N SER A 228 5.04 27.36 0.29
CA SER A 228 4.82 28.13 1.51
C SER A 228 3.55 27.71 2.26
N VAL A 229 3.61 27.63 3.59
CA VAL A 229 2.50 27.29 4.50
C VAL A 229 1.83 28.54 5.08
N PRO A 230 0.58 28.43 5.59
CA PRO A 230 -0.06 29.50 6.35
C PRO A 230 0.80 29.95 7.55
N PRO A 231 0.70 31.23 7.95
CA PRO A 231 -0.13 32.29 7.37
C PRO A 231 0.44 32.92 6.10
N GLU A 232 1.74 32.72 5.84
CA GLU A 232 2.48 33.28 4.70
C GLU A 232 2.29 32.43 3.44
N ARG A 233 1.04 32.13 3.08
CA ARG A 233 0.69 31.43 1.84
C ARG A 233 1.09 32.27 0.63
N SER A 234 2.33 32.10 0.18
CA SER A 234 2.83 32.66 -1.05
C SER A 234 2.20 31.95 -2.26
N HIS A 235 2.10 32.71 -3.34
CA HIS A 235 1.66 32.25 -4.65
C HIS A 235 2.78 31.49 -5.40
N LYS A 236 3.61 30.74 -4.66
CA LYS A 236 4.81 30.10 -5.18
C LYS A 236 4.99 28.69 -4.64
N ALA A 237 5.49 27.84 -5.51
CA ALA A 237 6.08 26.54 -5.16
C ALA A 237 7.50 26.48 -5.74
N TYR A 238 8.37 25.72 -5.09
CA TYR A 238 9.72 25.47 -5.53
C TYR A 238 9.89 23.98 -5.81
N VAL A 239 10.47 23.67 -6.95
CA VAL A 239 10.72 22.30 -7.41
C VAL A 239 12.22 22.10 -7.45
N TRP A 240 12.73 21.25 -6.58
CA TRP A 240 14.14 20.90 -6.48
C TRP A 240 14.41 19.58 -7.20
N TYR A 241 15.18 19.62 -8.28
CA TYR A 241 15.60 18.45 -9.03
C TYR A 241 16.85 17.83 -8.40
N LEU A 242 16.76 16.57 -7.98
CA LEU A 242 17.75 15.91 -7.12
C LEU A 242 19.05 15.53 -7.84
N GLN A 243 19.04 15.41 -9.17
CA GLN A 243 20.23 15.00 -9.93
C GLN A 243 21.11 16.21 -10.25
N GLU A 244 20.51 17.30 -10.69
CA GLU A 244 21.19 18.53 -11.14
C GLU A 244 21.34 19.56 -10.03
N THR A 245 20.66 19.36 -8.90
CA THR A 245 20.57 20.31 -7.79
C THR A 245 19.96 21.66 -8.19
N GLU A 246 19.26 21.67 -9.33
CA GLU A 246 18.55 22.82 -9.86
C GLU A 246 17.25 23.05 -9.08
N ILE A 247 16.94 24.32 -8.83
CA ILE A 247 15.68 24.72 -8.20
C ILE A 247 14.91 25.60 -9.16
N ARG A 248 13.70 25.16 -9.50
CA ARG A 248 12.77 25.91 -10.33
C ARG A 248 11.67 26.53 -9.48
N THR A 249 11.40 27.81 -9.72
CA THR A 249 10.27 28.52 -9.08
C THR A 249 9.04 28.43 -9.98
N VAL A 250 7.92 28.04 -9.40
CA VAL A 250 6.60 27.98 -10.04
C VAL A 250 5.71 29.04 -9.41
N HIS A 251 5.21 29.96 -10.24
CA HIS A 251 4.25 30.98 -9.83
C HIS A 251 2.83 30.46 -10.06
N LEU A 252 1.98 30.60 -9.06
CA LEU A 252 0.61 30.08 -9.04
C LEU A 252 -0.39 31.23 -8.87
N PRO A 253 -1.61 31.15 -9.42
CA PRO A 253 -2.63 32.17 -9.17
C PRO A 253 -3.11 32.14 -7.72
N ASN A 254 -3.10 30.96 -7.10
CA ASN A 254 -3.53 30.74 -5.73
C ASN A 254 -2.49 29.89 -4.98
N PRO A 255 -2.39 30.00 -3.65
CA PRO A 255 -1.44 29.22 -2.86
C PRO A 255 -1.61 27.72 -3.06
N ALA A 256 -0.49 26.99 -3.08
CA ALA A 256 -0.50 25.53 -3.11
C ALA A 256 -1.05 24.95 -1.80
N VAL A 257 -1.88 23.92 -1.90
CA VAL A 257 -2.41 23.17 -0.75
C VAL A 257 -2.01 21.70 -0.77
N ARG A 258 -1.80 21.12 -1.96
CA ARG A 258 -1.30 19.75 -2.13
C ARG A 258 -0.42 19.66 -3.36
N CYS A 259 0.59 18.80 -3.30
CA CYS A 259 1.42 18.47 -4.45
C CYS A 259 1.48 16.96 -4.64
N TYR A 260 1.71 16.55 -5.89
CA TYR A 260 1.91 15.16 -6.29
C TYR A 260 3.15 15.12 -7.19
N ALA A 261 3.95 14.06 -7.10
CA ALA A 261 5.17 13.94 -7.88
C ALA A 261 5.43 12.49 -8.28
N GLU A 262 5.93 12.28 -9.50
CA GLU A 262 6.35 10.98 -10.04
C GLU A 262 7.42 11.21 -11.10
N GLY A 263 8.60 10.60 -10.95
CA GLY A 263 9.72 10.89 -11.84
C GLY A 263 10.04 12.39 -11.87
N GLU A 264 10.05 12.97 -13.07
CA GLU A 264 10.28 14.40 -13.31
C GLU A 264 8.99 15.22 -13.45
N SER A 265 7.85 14.56 -13.27
CA SER A 265 6.54 15.18 -13.40
C SER A 265 5.99 15.53 -12.02
N PHE A 266 5.29 16.66 -11.95
CA PHE A 266 4.66 17.10 -10.71
C PHE A 266 3.33 17.80 -10.99
N GLY A 267 2.43 17.70 -10.01
CA GLY A 267 1.11 18.31 -10.01
C GLY A 267 0.96 19.16 -8.75
N ILE A 268 0.39 20.35 -8.88
CA ILE A 268 0.11 21.27 -7.79
C ILE A 268 -1.38 21.56 -7.78
N VAL A 269 -2.00 21.39 -6.62
CA VAL A 269 -3.40 21.74 -6.38
C VAL A 269 -3.41 22.98 -5.50
N THR A 270 -4.20 23.98 -5.90
CA THR A 270 -4.33 25.25 -5.18
C THR A 270 -5.48 25.23 -4.18
N THR A 271 -5.53 26.23 -3.30
CA THR A 271 -6.62 26.41 -2.32
C THR A 271 -8.00 26.57 -2.96
N THR A 272 -8.06 27.02 -4.22
CA THR A 272 -9.30 27.14 -5.02
C THR A 272 -9.67 25.84 -5.73
N GLY A 273 -8.85 24.79 -5.62
CA GLY A 273 -9.06 23.50 -6.26
C GLY A 273 -8.63 23.47 -7.74
N GLU A 274 -7.88 24.46 -8.21
CA GLU A 274 -7.28 24.43 -9.55
C GLU A 274 -6.10 23.45 -9.56
N VAL A 275 -5.89 22.79 -10.71
CA VAL A 275 -4.83 21.78 -10.88
C VAL A 275 -3.84 22.26 -11.92
N PHE A 276 -2.57 22.36 -11.53
CA PHE A 276 -1.45 22.69 -12.40
C PHE A 276 -0.55 21.47 -12.56
N ILE A 277 -0.15 21.12 -13.78
CA ILE A 277 0.74 19.97 -14.04
C ILE A 277 1.95 20.44 -14.85
N CYS A 278 3.10 19.84 -14.57
CA CYS A 278 4.29 19.89 -15.40
C CYS A 278 4.73 18.46 -15.71
N PHE A 279 4.81 18.13 -16.99
CA PHE A 279 5.37 16.88 -17.48
C PHE A 279 6.84 17.08 -17.86
N GLN A 280 7.73 16.16 -17.47
CA GLN A 280 9.13 16.10 -17.95
C GLN A 280 9.88 17.44 -17.94
N ARG A 281 9.80 18.21 -16.84
CA ARG A 281 10.38 19.56 -16.72
C ARG A 281 9.88 20.60 -17.74
N GLY A 282 8.82 20.32 -18.47
CA GLY A 282 8.22 21.21 -19.45
C GLY A 282 7.58 22.48 -18.86
N LYS A 283 6.57 23.02 -19.55
CA LYS A 283 5.81 24.16 -19.04
C LYS A 283 4.80 23.69 -18.01
N VAL A 284 4.64 24.45 -16.93
CA VAL A 284 3.52 24.27 -15.99
C VAL A 284 2.25 24.76 -16.68
N VAL A 285 1.24 23.90 -16.78
CA VAL A 285 -0.03 24.19 -17.44
C VAL A 285 -1.19 23.95 -16.48
N ALA A 286 -2.17 24.84 -16.50
CA ALA A 286 -3.43 24.66 -15.78
C ALA A 286 -4.32 23.66 -16.52
N LEU A 287 -4.83 22.65 -15.82
CA LEU A 287 -5.79 21.71 -16.37
C LEU A 287 -7.20 22.29 -16.28
N ASP A 288 -7.94 22.20 -17.39
CA ASP A 288 -9.36 22.53 -17.42
C ASP A 288 -10.21 21.38 -16.85
N ILE A 289 -10.25 21.30 -15.52
CA ILE A 289 -11.04 20.29 -14.79
C ILE A 289 -12.56 20.55 -14.85
N SER A 290 -12.99 21.69 -15.39
CA SER A 290 -14.43 22.02 -15.53
C SER A 290 -15.13 21.12 -16.55
N ARG A 291 -14.35 20.52 -17.46
CA ARG A 291 -14.82 19.57 -18.48
C ARG A 291 -15.09 18.17 -17.95
N ILE A 292 -14.70 17.86 -16.72
CA ILE A 292 -14.92 16.53 -16.13
C ILE A 292 -16.39 16.43 -15.76
N GLU A 293 -17.10 15.51 -16.40
CA GLU A 293 -18.52 15.32 -16.15
C GLU A 293 -18.78 14.92 -14.70
N THR A 294 -19.73 15.61 -14.08
CA THR A 294 -20.18 15.30 -12.74
C THR A 294 -21.22 14.18 -12.81
N PRO A 295 -21.06 13.07 -12.07
CA PRO A 295 -22.06 12.02 -12.04
C PRO A 295 -23.44 12.58 -11.65
N PRO A 296 -24.53 12.16 -12.31
CA PRO A 296 -25.87 12.67 -12.04
C PRO A 296 -26.26 12.42 -10.57
N LYS A 297 -26.92 13.40 -9.93
CA LYS A 297 -27.32 13.38 -8.52
C LYS A 297 -26.16 13.29 -7.50
N SER A 298 -24.91 13.48 -7.92
CA SER A 298 -23.78 13.53 -7.00
C SER A 298 -23.52 14.94 -6.49
N ARG A 299 -23.13 15.07 -5.22
CA ARG A 299 -22.64 16.32 -4.62
C ARG A 299 -21.14 16.18 -4.38
N ARG A 300 -20.35 17.20 -4.72
CA ARG A 300 -18.92 17.21 -4.32
C ARG A 300 -18.82 17.08 -2.81
N VAL A 301 -17.85 16.33 -2.33
CA VAL A 301 -17.56 16.32 -0.89
C VAL A 301 -17.06 17.72 -0.55
N ASP A 302 -17.73 18.40 0.38
CA ASP A 302 -17.38 19.77 0.76
C ASP A 302 -15.91 19.79 1.24
N GLY A 303 -15.11 20.69 0.67
CA GLY A 303 -13.67 20.81 0.96
C GLY A 303 -12.76 19.74 0.32
N ALA A 304 -13.30 18.80 -0.46
CA ALA A 304 -12.46 17.83 -1.15
C ALA A 304 -11.72 18.44 -2.34
N LEU A 305 -10.39 18.36 -2.26
CA LEU A 305 -9.48 18.83 -3.31
C LEU A 305 -9.23 17.73 -4.34
N PRO A 306 -9.02 18.07 -5.62
CA PRO A 306 -8.58 17.11 -6.63
C PRO A 306 -7.28 16.41 -6.22
N ALA A 307 -7.08 15.20 -6.74
CA ALA A 307 -5.79 14.52 -6.66
C ALA A 307 -5.24 14.22 -8.04
N VAL A 308 -3.91 14.18 -8.16
CA VAL A 308 -3.22 13.90 -9.43
C VAL A 308 -2.48 12.57 -9.32
N LEU A 309 -2.72 11.68 -10.27
CA LEU A 309 -2.04 10.40 -10.41
C LEU A 309 -1.21 10.43 -11.70
N PHE A 310 0.07 10.10 -11.63
CA PHE A 310 0.92 10.06 -12.82
C PHE A 310 1.00 8.65 -13.37
N HIS A 311 1.10 8.51 -14.69
CA HIS A 311 1.36 7.21 -15.29
C HIS A 311 2.84 6.84 -15.09
N PRO A 312 3.18 5.67 -14.54
CA PRO A 312 4.55 5.36 -14.13
C PRO A 312 5.50 5.14 -15.32
N THR A 313 4.98 4.81 -16.50
CA THR A 313 5.78 4.56 -17.72
C THR A 313 5.56 5.58 -18.82
N ASP A 314 4.45 6.32 -18.78
CA ASP A 314 4.06 7.27 -19.82
C ASP A 314 4.14 8.66 -19.21
N ARG A 315 5.19 9.37 -19.54
CA ARG A 315 5.60 10.55 -18.79
C ARG A 315 4.75 11.78 -19.10
N ASP A 316 3.90 11.71 -20.12
CA ASP A 316 3.02 12.81 -20.56
C ASP A 316 1.55 12.58 -20.19
N VAL A 317 1.27 11.51 -19.45
CA VAL A 317 -0.06 11.13 -19.01
C VAL A 317 -0.22 11.32 -17.50
N ALA A 318 -1.30 12.01 -17.13
CA ALA A 318 -1.77 12.10 -15.76
C ALA A 318 -3.27 11.85 -15.68
N PHE A 319 -3.73 11.47 -14.50
CA PHE A 319 -5.13 11.30 -14.16
C PHE A 319 -5.50 12.26 -13.05
N VAL A 320 -6.67 12.89 -13.16
CA VAL A 320 -7.23 13.73 -12.11
C VAL A 320 -8.41 13.00 -11.47
N VAL A 321 -8.33 12.79 -10.16
CA VAL A 321 -9.38 12.20 -9.34
C VAL A 321 -10.15 13.33 -8.68
N LEU A 322 -11.47 13.33 -8.81
CA LEU A 322 -12.34 14.18 -8.02
C LEU A 322 -13.16 13.33 -7.04
N ALA A 323 -13.35 13.82 -5.83
CA ALA A 323 -14.12 13.12 -4.81
C ALA A 323 -15.55 13.67 -4.75
N TYR A 324 -16.52 12.85 -5.13
CA TYR A 324 -17.93 13.14 -4.95
C TYR A 324 -18.51 12.20 -3.90
N ARG A 325 -19.61 12.62 -3.29
CA ARG A 325 -20.39 11.75 -2.41
C ARG A 325 -20.81 10.53 -3.23
N TYR A 326 -20.34 9.34 -2.82
CA TYR A 326 -20.60 8.02 -3.44
C TYR A 326 -19.87 7.70 -4.75
N TYR A 327 -19.27 8.68 -5.43
CA TYR A 327 -18.61 8.48 -6.72
C TYR A 327 -17.21 9.07 -6.75
N GLN A 328 -16.32 8.40 -7.49
CA GLN A 328 -14.98 8.91 -7.76
C GLN A 328 -14.78 9.04 -9.27
N PRO A 329 -15.25 10.14 -9.89
CA PRO A 329 -14.94 10.43 -11.28
C PRO A 329 -13.44 10.66 -11.45
N LEU A 330 -12.94 10.10 -12.54
CA LEU A 330 -11.54 10.07 -12.91
C LEU A 330 -11.40 10.47 -14.38
N ALA A 331 -10.52 11.42 -14.64
CA ALA A 331 -10.26 11.93 -15.98
C ALA A 331 -8.78 11.71 -16.35
N LYS A 332 -8.53 11.16 -17.54
CA LYS A 332 -7.20 11.04 -18.14
C LYS A 332 -6.89 12.29 -18.95
N PHE A 333 -5.74 12.88 -18.66
CA PHE A 333 -5.14 13.95 -19.44
C PHE A 333 -3.86 13.45 -20.11
N ASP A 334 -3.65 13.87 -21.34
CA ASP A 334 -2.44 13.64 -22.13
C ASP A 334 -2.04 14.99 -22.74
N ALA A 335 -0.84 15.46 -22.43
CA ALA A 335 -0.37 16.79 -22.83
C ALA A 335 -1.40 17.92 -22.58
N ASN A 336 -2.13 17.83 -21.46
CA ASN A 336 -3.21 18.73 -21.00
C ASN A 336 -4.55 18.66 -21.77
N GLN A 337 -4.72 17.68 -22.67
CA GLN A 337 -6.01 17.42 -23.30
C GLN A 337 -6.74 16.32 -22.55
N LEU A 338 -8.02 16.55 -22.24
CA LEU A 338 -8.91 15.52 -21.70
C LEU A 338 -9.17 14.48 -22.79
N LEU A 339 -8.65 13.26 -22.60
CA LEU A 339 -8.80 12.18 -23.58
C LEU A 339 -9.85 11.14 -23.19
N TRP A 340 -10.08 10.97 -21.90
CA TRP A 340 -10.94 9.90 -21.39
C TRP A 340 -11.45 10.24 -20.00
N GLN A 341 -12.66 9.80 -19.69
CA GLN A 341 -13.23 9.87 -18.37
C GLN A 341 -13.94 8.57 -18.02
N SER A 342 -13.92 8.23 -16.74
CA SER A 342 -14.72 7.15 -16.18
C SER A 342 -15.03 7.47 -14.73
N SER A 343 -16.05 6.83 -14.21
CA SER A 343 -16.38 6.92 -12.80
C SER A 343 -16.58 5.51 -12.27
N ALA A 344 -15.97 5.21 -11.13
CA ALA A 344 -16.42 4.10 -10.32
C ALA A 344 -17.42 4.62 -9.29
N SER A 345 -18.55 3.93 -9.19
CA SER A 345 -19.32 3.97 -7.95
C SER A 345 -18.48 3.30 -6.89
N VAL A 346 -18.31 3.95 -5.75
CA VAL A 346 -17.90 3.21 -4.56
C VAL A 346 -19.06 2.27 -4.28
N ALA A 347 -18.86 0.94 -4.26
CA ALA A 347 -19.85 0.06 -3.65
C ALA A 347 -19.77 0.30 -2.15
N ASN A 348 -20.34 1.43 -1.72
CA ASN A 348 -20.58 1.72 -0.34
C ASN A 348 -21.79 0.84 0.03
N PRO A 349 -21.75 0.04 1.10
CA PRO A 349 -22.96 -0.62 1.61
C PRO A 349 -24.11 0.38 1.87
N VAL A 350 -23.81 1.68 1.95
CA VAL A 350 -24.76 2.80 1.97
C VAL A 350 -25.43 3.13 0.62
N VAL A 351 -24.82 2.85 -0.54
CA VAL A 351 -25.41 3.22 -1.86
C VAL A 351 -26.73 2.47 -2.11
N ASN A 352 -26.89 1.30 -1.49
CA ASN A 352 -28.14 0.53 -1.50
C ASN A 352 -29.02 0.79 -0.28
N ALA A 353 -28.70 1.80 0.54
CA ALA A 353 -29.64 2.25 1.55
C ALA A 353 -30.87 2.82 0.83
N VAL A 354 -32.05 2.33 1.18
CA VAL A 354 -33.33 2.84 0.69
C VAL A 354 -33.31 4.36 0.80
N GLU A 355 -33.84 5.11 -0.19
CA GLU A 355 -33.84 6.58 -0.22
C GLU A 355 -34.35 7.25 1.08
N SER A 356 -35.07 6.50 1.92
CA SER A 356 -35.54 6.88 3.25
C SER A 356 -34.52 6.69 4.40
N CYS A 357 -33.28 6.26 4.15
CA CYS A 357 -32.28 6.04 5.20
C CYS A 357 -31.62 7.35 5.60
N VAL A 358 -32.00 7.87 6.76
CA VAL A 358 -31.75 9.26 7.17
C VAL A 358 -30.30 9.52 7.59
N ASP A 359 -29.50 8.51 7.97
CA ASP A 359 -28.15 8.79 8.47
C ASP A 359 -27.07 7.73 8.20
N PRO A 360 -26.63 7.58 6.94
CA PRO A 360 -25.54 6.68 6.61
C PRO A 360 -24.14 7.20 6.95
N GLN A 361 -23.99 8.46 7.36
CA GLN A 361 -22.68 9.02 7.73
C GLN A 361 -22.17 8.46 9.06
N SER A 362 -23.08 7.99 9.92
CA SER A 362 -22.76 7.31 11.18
C SER A 362 -22.10 5.93 11.01
N LEU A 363 -21.99 5.39 9.78
CA LEU A 363 -21.68 3.97 9.52
C LEU A 363 -20.35 3.70 8.82
N VAL A 364 -19.77 4.71 8.17
CA VAL A 364 -18.54 4.57 7.41
C VAL A 364 -17.59 5.73 7.67
N ARG A 365 -16.38 5.42 8.17
CA ARG A 365 -15.25 6.36 8.17
C ARG A 365 -14.48 6.18 6.87
N MET A 366 -14.41 7.20 6.02
CA MET A 366 -13.70 7.14 4.74
C MET A 366 -12.54 8.13 4.71
N GLN A 367 -11.36 7.65 4.35
CA GLN A 367 -10.19 8.45 4.02
C GLN A 367 -10.06 8.53 2.49
N ILE A 368 -10.20 9.75 1.94
CA ILE A 368 -10.03 10.02 0.51
C ILE A 368 -8.74 10.81 0.34
N ALA A 369 -7.63 10.09 0.24
CA ALA A 369 -6.33 10.66 -0.03
C ALA A 369 -5.62 9.73 -1.02
N PRO A 370 -5.71 10.02 -2.34
CA PRO A 370 -5.13 9.13 -3.32
C PRO A 370 -3.62 8.96 -3.10
N LYS A 371 -3.19 7.72 -2.87
CA LYS A 371 -1.80 7.35 -2.60
C LYS A 371 -1.40 6.23 -3.55
N LYS A 372 -0.17 6.29 -4.07
CA LYS A 372 0.41 5.22 -4.87
C LYS A 372 0.50 3.95 -4.02
N SER A 373 -0.04 2.85 -4.52
CA SER A 373 -0.08 1.57 -3.81
C SER A 373 1.08 0.67 -4.20
N ASP A 374 1.47 0.68 -5.47
CA ASP A 374 2.58 -0.15 -5.98
C ASP A 374 3.32 0.53 -7.14
N ALA A 375 4.43 -0.10 -7.56
CA ALA A 375 5.19 0.33 -8.74
C ALA A 375 4.52 -0.06 -10.08
N GLN A 376 3.39 -0.76 -10.03
CA GLN A 376 2.66 -1.33 -11.18
C GLN A 376 1.48 -0.44 -11.58
N GLY A 377 1.49 0.82 -11.12
CA GLY A 377 0.50 1.84 -11.47
C GLY A 377 -0.79 1.77 -10.66
N SER A 378 -0.89 0.96 -9.61
CA SER A 378 -2.06 0.96 -8.75
C SER A 378 -1.99 2.12 -7.75
N TYR A 379 -3.09 2.86 -7.63
CA TYR A 379 -3.30 3.91 -6.63
C TYR A 379 -4.50 3.55 -5.77
N ALA A 380 -4.37 3.64 -4.44
CA ALA A 380 -5.54 3.67 -3.57
C ALA A 380 -6.21 5.04 -3.72
N LEU A 381 -7.46 5.06 -4.16
CA LEU A 381 -8.27 6.27 -4.26
C LEU A 381 -9.03 6.56 -2.96
N GLY A 382 -9.38 5.51 -2.22
CA GLY A 382 -10.07 5.63 -0.96
C GLY A 382 -9.91 4.38 -0.10
N ILE A 383 -9.82 4.58 1.20
CA ILE A 383 -9.86 3.52 2.21
C ILE A 383 -11.03 3.85 3.12
N TYR A 384 -11.86 2.87 3.43
CA TYR A 384 -12.97 3.05 4.35
C TYR A 384 -13.03 1.95 5.40
N GLN A 385 -13.53 2.33 6.55
CA GLN A 385 -13.76 1.48 7.72
C GLN A 385 -15.25 1.50 8.04
N LEU A 386 -15.82 0.32 8.29
CA LEU A 386 -17.24 0.15 8.62
C LEU A 386 -17.42 0.06 10.14
N THR A 387 -18.53 0.59 10.66
CA THR A 387 -18.91 0.45 12.08
C THR A 387 -19.02 -1.01 12.49
N SER A 388 -18.65 -1.34 13.73
CA SER A 388 -18.77 -2.68 14.31
C SER A 388 -20.23 -3.19 14.22
N GLN A 389 -20.43 -4.50 14.07
CA GLN A 389 -21.77 -5.11 14.00
C GLN A 389 -22.60 -4.87 15.29
N ARG A 390 -21.95 -4.74 16.44
CA ARG A 390 -22.62 -4.50 17.72
C ARG A 390 -23.16 -3.06 17.77
N THR A 391 -22.33 -2.10 17.38
CA THR A 391 -22.70 -0.69 17.29
C THR A 391 -23.79 -0.48 16.25
N ALA A 392 -23.64 -1.12 15.09
CA ALA A 392 -24.66 -1.22 14.05
C ALA A 392 -26.03 -1.68 14.57
N LYS A 393 -26.08 -2.78 15.35
CA LYS A 393 -27.33 -3.27 15.94
C LYS A 393 -27.88 -2.30 17.00
N ASN A 394 -27.00 -1.72 17.83
CA ASN A 394 -27.38 -0.79 18.90
C ASN A 394 -27.90 0.56 18.37
N ILE A 395 -27.39 1.03 17.23
CA ILE A 395 -27.86 2.25 16.54
C ILE A 395 -29.17 2.01 15.79
N GLY A 396 -29.70 0.77 15.79
CA GLY A 396 -30.95 0.45 15.10
C GLY A 396 -30.81 0.52 13.58
N LEU A 397 -29.68 0.01 13.05
CA LEU A 397 -29.40 0.01 11.62
C LEU A 397 -30.61 -0.38 10.76
N CYS A 398 -30.76 0.31 9.63
CA CYS A 398 -31.76 -0.03 8.63
C CYS A 398 -31.61 -1.50 8.20
N LYS A 399 -32.70 -2.27 8.25
CA LYS A 399 -32.78 -3.65 7.73
C LYS A 399 -32.36 -3.79 6.25
N CYS A 400 -32.27 -2.67 5.53
CA CYS A 400 -31.79 -2.60 4.15
C CYS A 400 -30.27 -2.82 4.01
N ILE A 401 -29.47 -2.54 5.04
CA ILE A 401 -28.06 -2.91 5.10
C ILE A 401 -28.00 -4.32 5.71
N SER A 402 -28.42 -5.31 4.92
CA SER A 402 -28.43 -6.70 5.38
C SER A 402 -26.99 -7.23 5.56
N ASP A 403 -26.82 -8.24 6.41
CA ASP A 403 -25.56 -8.97 6.61
C ASP A 403 -24.96 -9.51 5.29
N VAL A 404 -25.79 -9.65 4.25
CA VAL A 404 -25.43 -10.14 2.91
C VAL A 404 -24.46 -9.20 2.18
N TRP A 405 -24.52 -7.88 2.44
CA TRP A 405 -23.68 -6.89 1.76
C TRP A 405 -22.39 -6.56 2.52
N ARG A 406 -22.28 -7.02 3.78
CA ARG A 406 -21.10 -6.78 4.60
C ARG A 406 -20.05 -7.84 4.30
N HIS A 407 -19.25 -7.58 3.27
CA HIS A 407 -18.16 -8.49 2.90
C HIS A 407 -17.01 -8.44 3.89
N GLY A 408 -16.75 -7.31 4.57
CA GLY A 408 -15.66 -7.15 5.55
C GLY A 408 -15.89 -5.97 6.50
N ASP A 409 -14.85 -5.59 7.24
CA ASP A 409 -14.84 -4.46 8.18
C ASP A 409 -14.10 -3.23 7.63
N TRP A 410 -13.23 -3.47 6.67
CA TRP A 410 -12.50 -2.47 5.92
C TRP A 410 -12.72 -2.68 4.44
N GLY A 411 -12.58 -1.63 3.66
CA GLY A 411 -12.51 -1.75 2.22
C GLY A 411 -11.63 -0.69 1.59
N THR A 412 -11.17 -0.98 0.40
CA THR A 412 -10.37 -0.08 -0.41
C THR A 412 -10.91 -0.01 -1.82
N ILE A 413 -10.69 1.16 -2.42
CA ILE A 413 -10.96 1.41 -3.83
C ILE A 413 -9.63 1.80 -4.42
N SER A 414 -9.22 1.07 -5.44
CA SER A 414 -8.00 1.35 -6.18
C SER A 414 -8.30 1.54 -7.65
N PHE A 415 -7.39 2.26 -8.29
CA PHE A 415 -7.37 2.44 -9.73
C PHE A 415 -5.97 2.16 -10.24
N ASN A 416 -5.87 1.30 -11.25
CA ASN A 416 -4.60 1.04 -11.91
C ASN A 416 -4.51 1.88 -13.19
N VAL A 417 -3.54 2.80 -13.23
CA VAL A 417 -3.39 3.77 -14.32
C VAL A 417 -2.89 3.14 -15.62
N LEU A 418 -2.23 1.99 -15.55
CA LEU A 418 -1.65 1.31 -16.72
C LEU A 418 -2.74 0.65 -17.57
N ASN A 419 -3.66 -0.08 -16.93
CA ASN A 419 -4.74 -0.79 -17.60
C ASN A 419 -6.11 -0.08 -17.48
N ARG A 420 -6.17 1.02 -16.73
CA ARG A 420 -7.37 1.85 -16.49
C ARG A 420 -8.52 1.10 -15.82
N THR A 421 -8.21 0.14 -14.94
CA THR A 421 -9.21 -0.64 -14.22
C THR A 421 -9.39 -0.16 -12.79
N PHE A 422 -10.63 -0.13 -12.33
CA PHE A 422 -10.95 -0.01 -10.91
C PHE A 422 -10.99 -1.38 -10.26
N SER A 423 -10.46 -1.45 -9.04
CA SER A 423 -10.57 -2.63 -8.18
C SER A 423 -11.13 -2.22 -6.83
N GLN A 424 -11.99 -3.07 -6.27
CA GLN A 424 -12.50 -2.91 -4.92
C GLN A 424 -12.17 -4.15 -4.12
N HIS A 425 -11.59 -3.94 -2.95
CA HIS A 425 -11.22 -5.00 -2.03
C HIS A 425 -11.90 -4.80 -0.70
N TYR A 426 -12.30 -5.90 -0.08
CA TYR A 426 -12.87 -5.93 1.27
C TYR A 426 -11.93 -6.72 2.16
N TYR A 427 -11.81 -6.32 3.42
CA TYR A 427 -10.89 -6.94 4.37
C TYR A 427 -11.62 -7.20 5.67
N SER A 428 -11.34 -8.34 6.29
CA SER A 428 -11.83 -8.65 7.64
C SER A 428 -10.65 -8.61 8.59
N SER A 429 -10.83 -7.88 9.67
CA SER A 429 -9.87 -7.87 10.75
C SER A 429 -10.26 -8.97 11.75
N PRO A 430 -9.37 -9.92 12.08
CA PRO A 430 -9.63 -10.85 13.19
C PRO A 430 -9.67 -10.12 14.55
N ARG A 431 -9.20 -8.87 14.58
CA ARG A 431 -9.13 -8.01 15.75
C ARG A 431 -10.37 -7.13 15.84
N LYS A 432 -11.22 -7.45 16.83
CA LYS A 432 -12.43 -6.67 17.14
C LYS A 432 -12.13 -5.22 17.51
N ASN A 433 -10.96 -4.95 18.07
CA ASN A 433 -10.52 -3.61 18.45
C ASN A 433 -10.06 -2.72 17.28
N LEU A 434 -9.85 -3.29 16.09
CA LEU A 434 -9.61 -2.51 14.87
C LEU A 434 -10.91 -2.20 14.11
N LEU A 435 -12.07 -2.46 14.73
CA LEU A 435 -13.38 -2.10 14.22
C LEU A 435 -13.74 -0.70 14.70
N TRP A 436 -14.45 0.07 13.88
CA TRP A 436 -14.92 1.38 14.28
C TRP A 436 -16.11 1.23 15.23
N ASP A 437 -15.97 1.64 16.48
CA ASP A 437 -17.11 1.81 17.39
C ASP A 437 -17.53 3.29 17.35
N SER A 438 -18.68 3.57 16.76
CA SER A 438 -19.20 4.94 16.56
C SER A 438 -19.88 5.52 17.80
N THR A 439 -19.87 4.83 18.95
CA THR A 439 -20.33 5.42 20.22
C THR A 439 -19.39 6.54 20.64
N LEU A 440 -19.72 7.78 20.24
CA LEU A 440 -19.07 9.01 20.69
C LEU A 440 -19.01 9.13 22.23
N ASP A 441 -19.88 8.43 22.96
CA ASP A 441 -19.90 8.41 24.44
C ASP A 441 -18.73 7.64 25.08
N SER A 442 -17.98 6.84 24.31
CA SER A 442 -16.80 6.11 24.83
C SER A 442 -15.61 7.02 25.15
N TYR A 443 -15.62 8.29 24.74
CA TYR A 443 -14.57 9.24 25.11
C TYR A 443 -14.74 9.84 26.51
N VAL A 444 -15.93 9.74 27.13
CA VAL A 444 -16.27 10.56 28.31
C VAL A 444 -16.47 9.77 29.60
N SER A 445 -16.73 8.46 29.57
CA SER A 445 -17.09 7.73 30.81
C SER A 445 -16.49 6.35 31.03
N GLU A 446 -15.88 5.71 30.03
CA GLU A 446 -15.14 4.45 30.23
C GLU A 446 -13.65 4.69 29.99
N PRO A 447 -12.74 4.19 30.86
CA PRO A 447 -11.31 4.29 30.60
C PRO A 447 -11.04 3.68 29.22
N PRO A 448 -10.20 4.33 28.38
CA PRO A 448 -9.89 3.80 27.06
C PRO A 448 -9.47 2.35 27.24
N SER A 449 -10.20 1.44 26.58
CA SER A 449 -9.84 0.03 26.63
C SER A 449 -8.35 -0.10 26.27
N PRO A 450 -7.61 -1.07 26.84
CA PRO A 450 -6.19 -1.27 26.55
C PRO A 450 -5.88 -1.58 25.06
N GLU A 451 -6.86 -1.42 24.18
CA GLU A 451 -7.00 -2.07 22.89
C GLU A 451 -6.52 -1.21 21.71
N GLY A 452 -6.11 0.03 21.96
CA GLY A 452 -5.32 0.83 21.03
C GLY A 452 -6.08 1.54 19.90
N VAL A 453 -5.51 2.64 19.42
CA VAL A 453 -6.09 3.56 18.42
C VAL A 453 -5.46 3.31 17.06
N VAL A 454 -6.27 3.08 16.03
CA VAL A 454 -5.78 3.00 14.64
C VAL A 454 -5.19 4.35 14.25
N MET A 455 -3.91 4.36 13.91
CA MET A 455 -3.14 5.54 13.53
C MET A 455 -3.17 5.76 12.01
N GLY A 456 -3.25 4.69 11.22
CA GLY A 456 -3.19 4.79 9.77
C GLY A 456 -3.61 3.51 9.06
N ALA A 457 -4.04 3.67 7.81
CA ALA A 457 -4.38 2.60 6.90
C ALA A 457 -3.80 2.88 5.51
N HIS A 458 -3.14 1.89 4.91
CA HIS A 458 -2.43 2.04 3.65
C HIS A 458 -2.65 0.82 2.76
N LEU A 459 -3.07 1.01 1.51
CA LEU A 459 -3.15 -0.07 0.54
C LEU A 459 -1.79 -0.31 -0.11
N TRP A 460 -1.36 -1.55 -0.13
CA TRP A 460 -0.11 -1.98 -0.74
C TRP A 460 -0.28 -3.34 -1.41
N ASP A 461 -0.12 -3.39 -2.73
CA ASP A 461 -0.15 -4.65 -3.50
C ASP A 461 -1.39 -5.50 -3.15
N GLU A 462 -2.56 -4.83 -3.14
CA GLU A 462 -3.88 -5.33 -2.70
C GLU A 462 -4.03 -5.64 -1.20
N GLY A 463 -2.96 -5.65 -0.40
CA GLY A 463 -2.99 -5.80 1.05
C GLY A 463 -3.28 -4.47 1.76
N LEU A 464 -4.04 -4.49 2.85
CA LEU A 464 -4.33 -3.30 3.66
C LEU A 464 -3.45 -3.32 4.91
N LEU A 465 -2.43 -2.48 4.95
CA LEU A 465 -1.58 -2.28 6.12
C LEU A 465 -2.27 -1.34 7.10
N LEU A 466 -2.56 -1.85 8.29
CA LEU A 466 -3.07 -1.10 9.43
C LEU A 466 -1.97 -0.87 10.44
N THR A 467 -1.88 0.37 10.95
CA THR A 467 -1.05 0.73 12.09
C THR A 467 -1.93 1.20 13.23
N TRP A 468 -1.60 0.79 14.45
CA TRP A 468 -2.32 1.23 15.64
C TRP A 468 -1.36 1.41 16.81
N ARG A 469 -1.76 2.23 17.78
CA ARG A 469 -1.03 2.44 19.02
C ARG A 469 -1.81 1.82 20.17
N MET A 470 -1.21 0.89 20.91
CA MET A 470 -1.80 0.37 22.15
C MET A 470 -1.79 1.49 23.22
N GLY A 471 -2.95 1.80 23.79
CA GLY A 471 -3.07 2.77 24.88
C GLY A 471 -3.07 2.08 26.23
N GLY A 472 -2.18 2.48 27.14
CA GLY A 472 -2.45 2.39 28.57
C GLY A 472 -3.22 3.64 29.03
N PRO A 473 -3.90 3.61 30.19
CA PRO A 473 -4.57 4.79 30.72
C PRO A 473 -3.55 5.92 30.92
N LEU A 474 -3.86 7.12 30.42
CA LEU A 474 -2.98 8.30 30.42
C LEU A 474 -2.53 8.77 31.81
N TYR A 475 -3.06 8.19 32.89
CA TYR A 475 -2.98 8.73 34.26
C TYR A 475 -2.54 7.73 35.34
N SER A 476 -1.92 6.58 35.01
CA SER A 476 -1.27 5.80 36.07
C SER A 476 0.03 6.49 36.45
N GLY A 477 0.08 7.12 37.62
CA GLY A 477 1.20 7.93 38.12
C GLY A 477 2.53 7.19 38.35
N ASP A 478 2.65 5.92 37.98
CA ASP A 478 3.84 5.11 38.18
C ASP A 478 4.39 4.63 36.82
N GLY A 479 5.43 5.31 36.35
CA GLY A 479 6.33 4.83 35.30
C GLY A 479 6.02 5.30 33.86
N PRO A 480 7.05 5.55 33.04
CA PRO A 480 6.90 5.77 31.61
C PRO A 480 6.24 4.57 30.92
N GLN A 481 4.99 4.75 30.51
CA GLN A 481 4.25 3.70 29.82
C GLN A 481 4.86 3.44 28.44
N ARG A 482 5.29 2.19 28.22
CA ARG A 482 5.64 1.68 26.89
C ARG A 482 4.41 1.74 25.98
N ARG A 483 4.31 2.75 25.12
CA ARG A 483 3.27 2.73 24.07
C ARG A 483 3.77 1.85 22.92
N ASN A 484 3.08 0.74 22.71
CA ASN A 484 3.44 -0.19 21.65
C ASN A 484 2.73 0.20 20.35
N LEU A 485 3.50 0.54 19.31
CA LEU A 485 3.02 0.53 17.94
C LEU A 485 2.84 -0.92 17.45
N GLY A 486 1.64 -1.24 17.00
CA GLY A 486 1.32 -2.48 16.31
C GLY A 486 1.09 -2.25 14.83
N MET A 487 1.44 -3.26 14.02
CA MET A 487 1.19 -3.28 12.58
C MET A 487 0.57 -4.61 12.18
N GLN A 488 -0.36 -4.58 11.23
CA GLN A 488 -1.01 -5.76 10.67
C GLN A 488 -1.31 -5.51 9.21
N ILE A 489 -1.01 -6.49 8.37
CA ILE A 489 -1.47 -6.50 6.99
C ILE A 489 -2.72 -7.36 6.93
N LEU A 490 -3.83 -6.79 6.48
CA LEU A 490 -5.04 -7.53 6.14
C LEU A 490 -4.98 -7.91 4.66
N HIS A 491 -5.46 -9.12 4.36
CA HIS A 491 -5.58 -9.60 2.99
C HIS A 491 -7.03 -9.47 2.49
N PRO A 492 -7.23 -9.21 1.20
CA PRO A 492 -8.55 -9.07 0.63
C PRO A 492 -9.33 -10.39 0.76
N ILE A 493 -10.61 -10.30 1.11
CA ILE A 493 -11.53 -11.42 1.24
C ILE A 493 -11.80 -12.02 -0.13
N GLY A 494 -11.78 -13.36 -0.20
CA GLY A 494 -11.77 -14.08 -1.48
C GLY A 494 -10.45 -13.94 -2.25
N GLY A 495 -9.50 -13.17 -1.71
CA GLY A 495 -8.13 -13.20 -2.16
C GLY A 495 -7.46 -14.52 -1.76
N ILE A 496 -6.37 -14.80 -2.46
CA ILE A 496 -5.50 -15.98 -2.36
C ILE A 496 -5.12 -16.33 -0.91
N LEU A 497 -5.12 -15.33 -0.03
CA LEU A 497 -4.69 -15.43 1.36
C LEU A 497 -5.75 -15.04 2.39
N ALA A 498 -7.00 -14.85 1.97
CA ALA A 498 -8.06 -14.70 2.95
C ALA A 498 -8.05 -15.95 3.83
N PRO A 499 -7.98 -15.83 5.18
CA PRO A 499 -8.13 -16.98 6.05
C PRO A 499 -9.45 -17.67 5.68
N ARG A 500 -9.40 -18.86 5.07
CA ARG A 500 -10.61 -19.61 4.79
C ARG A 500 -11.28 -19.82 6.14
N HIS A 501 -12.52 -19.36 6.29
CA HIS A 501 -13.32 -19.27 7.52
C HIS A 501 -13.42 -20.56 8.38
N LYS A 502 -12.72 -21.65 8.01
CA LYS A 502 -12.80 -22.96 8.64
C LYS A 502 -11.63 -23.31 9.57
N HIS A 503 -10.57 -22.50 9.69
CA HIS A 503 -9.53 -22.75 10.70
C HIS A 503 -9.12 -21.49 11.47
N PRO A 504 -9.42 -21.39 12.78
CA PRO A 504 -8.97 -20.30 13.65
C PRO A 504 -7.45 -20.31 13.94
N ALA A 505 -6.69 -21.22 13.33
CA ALA A 505 -5.27 -21.43 13.62
C ALA A 505 -4.29 -20.61 12.76
N PHE A 506 -4.73 -20.03 11.63
CA PHE A 506 -3.93 -19.03 10.90
C PHE A 506 -4.21 -17.63 11.44
N SER A 507 -4.04 -17.46 12.75
CA SER A 507 -3.85 -16.13 13.30
C SER A 507 -2.48 -15.67 12.80
N SER A 508 -2.44 -14.65 11.95
CA SER A 508 -1.24 -13.83 11.83
C SER A 508 -0.97 -13.28 13.23
N THR A 509 -0.14 -13.96 14.02
CA THR A 509 0.25 -13.48 15.33
C THR A 509 0.80 -12.06 15.14
N PRO A 510 0.31 -11.08 15.92
CA PRO A 510 0.79 -9.71 15.80
C PRO A 510 2.31 -9.70 15.91
N GLN A 511 2.99 -9.22 14.88
CA GLN A 511 4.39 -8.90 15.01
C GLN A 511 4.46 -7.59 15.78
N SER A 512 4.77 -7.69 17.08
CA SER A 512 5.29 -6.53 17.81
C SER A 512 6.51 -6.03 17.04
N ALA A 513 6.47 -4.77 16.61
CA ALA A 513 7.57 -4.19 15.87
C ALA A 513 8.79 -3.88 16.77
N TYR A 514 8.73 -4.10 18.09
CA TYR A 514 9.80 -3.68 19.00
C TYR A 514 10.91 -4.72 19.22
N PRO A 515 12.16 -4.28 19.39
CA PRO A 515 13.18 -5.06 20.10
C PRO A 515 12.86 -5.08 21.60
N ALA A 516 13.14 -6.19 22.26
CA ALA A 516 13.28 -6.20 23.72
C ALA A 516 14.53 -5.36 24.06
N GLY A 517 14.37 -4.14 24.59
CA GLY A 517 15.47 -3.41 25.21
C GLY A 517 15.67 -1.92 24.87
N SER A 518 14.78 -1.24 24.17
CA SER A 518 14.89 0.24 24.06
C SER A 518 14.22 0.90 25.27
N GLU A 519 15.00 1.74 25.97
CA GLU A 519 14.55 2.58 27.08
C GLU A 519 13.36 3.47 26.70
N GLU A 520 12.63 3.86 27.74
CA GLU A 520 11.36 4.57 27.76
C GLU A 520 11.28 5.74 26.78
N GLU A 521 10.36 5.66 25.83
CA GLU A 521 10.08 6.71 24.87
C GLU A 521 8.93 7.60 25.37
N ASP A 522 9.18 8.90 25.46
CA ASP A 522 8.15 9.91 25.73
C ASP A 522 7.33 10.13 24.44
N LEU A 523 6.28 9.33 24.28
CA LEU A 523 5.49 9.18 23.05
C LEU A 523 4.30 10.15 22.95
N SER A 524 4.30 11.23 23.73
CA SER A 524 3.21 12.23 23.81
C SER A 524 3.02 13.07 22.53
N SER A 525 4.06 13.26 21.70
CA SER A 525 4.05 14.10 20.49
C SER A 525 3.82 13.36 19.16
N VAL A 526 3.48 12.06 19.19
CA VAL A 526 3.65 11.15 18.03
C VAL A 526 2.37 10.86 17.24
N ASN A 527 1.30 11.64 17.42
CA ASN A 527 0.02 11.30 16.79
C ASN A 527 0.02 11.44 15.25
N ASP A 528 0.78 12.37 14.67
CA ASP A 528 0.66 12.69 13.24
C ASP A 528 1.73 12.02 12.35
N LEU A 529 2.87 11.62 12.91
CA LEU A 529 3.96 10.96 12.16
C LEU A 529 3.60 9.53 11.70
N PHE A 530 2.62 8.88 12.32
CA PHE A 530 2.23 7.50 12.03
C PHE A 530 1.23 7.35 10.86
N GLU A 531 0.73 8.45 10.28
CA GLU A 531 -0.06 8.43 9.04
C GLU A 531 0.78 8.15 7.77
N ALA A 532 2.09 7.98 7.96
CA ALA A 532 3.10 7.96 6.91
C ALA A 532 3.88 6.65 6.89
N VAL A 533 3.23 5.50 7.11
CA VAL A 533 3.92 4.22 6.85
C VAL A 533 4.08 4.06 5.34
N PHE A 534 5.32 3.87 4.91
CA PHE A 534 5.69 3.71 3.52
C PHE A 534 6.19 2.31 3.25
N GLN A 535 6.07 1.83 2.01
CA GLN A 535 6.60 0.53 1.62
C GLN A 535 7.34 0.62 0.29
N ASP A 536 8.45 -0.11 0.19
CA ASP A 536 9.35 -0.18 -0.97
C ASP A 536 9.76 -1.63 -1.22
N ASN A 537 9.20 -2.29 -2.23
CA ASN A 537 9.71 -3.58 -2.73
C ASN A 537 10.14 -4.59 -1.64
N GLY A 538 9.26 -4.89 -0.68
CA GLY A 538 9.54 -5.82 0.43
C GLY A 538 10.15 -5.16 1.68
N LYS A 539 10.28 -3.84 1.69
CA LYS A 539 10.60 -3.04 2.88
C LYS A 539 9.37 -2.27 3.33
N ALA A 540 9.17 -2.15 4.64
CA ALA A 540 8.27 -1.18 5.26
C ALA A 540 9.10 -0.15 6.02
N LEU A 541 8.82 1.12 5.77
CA LEU A 541 9.43 2.27 6.41
C LEU A 541 8.39 2.86 7.37
N VAL A 542 8.71 2.84 8.66
CA VAL A 542 7.83 3.30 9.72
C VAL A 542 8.50 4.50 10.37
N PRO A 543 8.16 5.74 9.95
CA PRO A 543 8.64 6.93 10.63
C PRO A 543 8.07 6.98 12.05
N THR A 544 8.87 7.55 12.95
CA THR A 544 8.56 7.77 14.36
C THR A 544 9.03 9.18 14.74
N ALA A 545 8.87 9.61 15.99
CA ALA A 545 9.39 10.89 16.44
C ALA A 545 10.92 11.02 16.41
N ARG A 546 11.68 9.92 16.59
CA ARG A 546 13.15 9.97 16.74
C ARG A 546 13.92 9.42 15.55
N GLY A 547 13.23 8.75 14.64
CA GLY A 547 13.83 8.12 13.49
C GLY A 547 12.83 7.33 12.67
N MET A 548 13.33 6.39 11.89
CA MET A 548 12.55 5.54 11.01
C MET A 548 13.02 4.10 11.14
N TRP A 549 12.07 3.20 11.34
CA TRP A 549 12.31 1.78 11.21
C TRP A 549 12.21 1.37 9.75
N ILE A 550 13.23 0.67 9.26
CA ILE A 550 13.23 -0.01 7.96
C ILE A 550 13.14 -1.51 8.24
N CYS A 551 11.95 -2.06 8.00
CA CYS A 551 11.62 -3.46 8.18
C CYS A 551 11.74 -4.15 6.82
N SER A 552 12.68 -5.09 6.64
CA SER A 552 12.86 -5.82 5.38
C SER A 552 12.42 -7.28 5.50
N SER A 553 11.80 -7.78 4.44
CA SER A 553 11.47 -9.18 4.26
C SER A 553 12.60 -10.03 3.69
N SER A 554 13.56 -9.40 3.02
CA SER A 554 14.62 -10.09 2.27
C SER A 554 15.82 -10.42 3.15
N LYS A 555 16.55 -11.48 2.79
CA LYS A 555 17.86 -11.79 3.37
C LYS A 555 18.97 -10.83 2.90
N ASP A 556 18.64 -9.82 2.08
CA ASP A 556 19.61 -8.87 1.53
C ASP A 556 20.51 -8.28 2.63
N PRO A 557 21.78 -8.01 2.31
CA PRO A 557 22.71 -7.43 3.28
C PRO A 557 22.11 -6.14 3.86
N VAL A 558 22.06 -6.09 5.18
CA VAL A 558 21.72 -4.86 5.90
C VAL A 558 22.87 -3.88 5.64
N PRO A 559 22.62 -2.57 5.43
CA PRO A 559 23.70 -1.60 5.50
C PRO A 559 24.52 -1.82 6.77
N PRO A 560 25.84 -1.56 6.73
CA PRO A 560 26.69 -1.72 7.90
C PRO A 560 26.06 -0.99 9.09
N SER A 561 25.78 -1.74 10.15
CA SER A 561 25.20 -1.20 11.37
C SER A 561 26.17 -0.19 11.97
N VAL A 562 25.73 1.06 12.14
CA VAL A 562 26.26 1.88 13.23
C VAL A 562 25.85 1.14 14.51
N SER A 563 26.80 0.94 15.41
CA SER A 563 26.59 0.37 16.75
C SER A 563 25.36 0.97 17.43
N GLN A 564 24.77 0.22 18.35
CA GLN A 564 23.64 0.61 19.21
C GLN A 564 23.64 2.12 19.55
N PRO A 565 22.46 2.75 19.69
CA PRO A 565 22.38 4.18 20.01
C PRO A 565 23.37 4.51 21.14
N PRO A 566 24.20 5.56 20.99
CA PRO A 566 25.19 5.88 22.00
C PRO A 566 24.47 6.07 23.34
N LYS A 567 24.89 5.32 24.36
CA LYS A 567 24.51 5.62 25.74
C LYS A 567 24.88 7.08 25.99
N ILE A 568 23.88 7.90 26.27
CA ILE A 568 24.11 9.26 26.74
C ILE A 568 24.59 9.10 28.18
N GLU A 569 25.89 8.96 28.36
CA GLU A 569 26.49 9.01 29.69
C GLU A 569 26.40 10.44 30.19
N GLY A 570 25.49 10.66 31.14
CA GLY A 570 25.51 11.85 31.98
C GLY A 570 26.84 11.87 32.71
N GLY A 571 27.67 12.87 32.38
CA GLY A 571 28.96 13.05 33.03
C GLY A 571 28.78 13.33 34.52
N VAL A 572 29.19 12.37 35.34
CA VAL A 572 29.65 12.61 36.71
C VAL A 572 30.95 11.83 36.87
N PHE A 573 32.00 12.56 37.27
CA PHE A 573 33.31 12.03 37.65
C PHE A 573 33.16 10.99 38.78
N GLU A 574 33.74 9.81 38.62
CA GLU A 574 34.48 9.11 39.69
C GLU A 574 35.35 7.96 39.12
N GLN A 575 36.52 7.79 39.73
CA GLN A 575 37.64 6.92 39.33
C GLN A 575 37.47 5.46 39.85
N PRO A 576 38.35 4.51 39.47
CA PRO A 576 37.97 3.14 39.11
C PRO A 576 38.09 2.14 40.25
N PHE A 577 37.22 1.12 40.29
CA PHE A 577 37.54 -0.14 40.96
C PHE A 577 36.91 -1.38 40.30
N LYS A 578 37.84 -2.28 39.95
CA LYS A 578 37.81 -3.77 39.91
C LYS A 578 36.69 -4.53 39.19
N GLU A 579 37.16 -5.28 38.19
CA GLU A 579 36.67 -6.58 37.72
C GLU A 579 35.88 -7.39 38.76
N VAL A 580 34.62 -7.67 38.44
CA VAL A 580 33.87 -8.82 38.94
C VAL A 580 33.14 -9.42 37.74
N ARG A 581 33.48 -10.65 37.37
CA ARG A 581 32.69 -11.47 36.44
C ARG A 581 31.48 -12.01 37.20
N PRO A 582 30.25 -11.93 36.66
CA PRO A 582 29.19 -12.84 37.07
C PRO A 582 28.98 -13.91 36.00
N GLU A 583 29.11 -15.15 36.45
CA GLU A 583 28.67 -16.37 35.79
C GLU A 583 27.14 -16.31 35.57
N PHE A 584 26.68 -16.62 34.37
CA PHE A 584 25.24 -16.72 34.10
C PHE A 584 24.75 -18.14 34.40
N ASN A 585 23.84 -18.26 35.37
CA ASN A 585 23.02 -19.46 35.57
C ASN A 585 21.86 -19.47 34.57
N VAL A 586 21.68 -20.57 33.85
CA VAL A 586 20.52 -20.81 32.97
C VAL A 586 19.47 -21.57 33.77
N VAL A 587 18.29 -20.96 33.97
CA VAL A 587 17.12 -21.62 34.57
C VAL A 587 16.19 -22.05 33.45
N LEU A 588 15.98 -23.36 33.29
CA LEU A 588 14.97 -23.94 32.41
C LEU A 588 13.74 -24.33 33.24
N TYR A 589 12.57 -23.84 32.84
CA TYR A 589 11.29 -24.21 33.45
C TYR A 589 10.69 -25.39 32.68
N LEU A 590 10.47 -26.51 33.36
CA LEU A 590 9.54 -27.55 32.92
C LEU A 590 8.36 -27.61 33.88
N THR A 591 7.18 -27.73 33.28
CA THR A 591 5.87 -27.68 33.92
C THR A 591 5.68 -28.80 34.94
N HIS A 592 5.15 -28.42 36.11
CA HIS A 592 4.77 -29.24 37.26
C HIS A 592 5.87 -29.65 38.24
N GLY A 593 6.17 -28.73 39.16
CA GLY A 593 6.30 -28.94 40.60
C GLY A 593 7.10 -30.16 41.08
N ASP A 594 8.44 -30.03 41.07
CA ASP A 594 9.34 -30.29 42.20
C ASP A 594 10.77 -29.85 41.79
N MET A 595 11.53 -29.22 42.70
CA MET A 595 12.89 -28.71 42.45
C MET A 595 13.94 -29.78 42.72
N VAL A 596 14.81 -30.06 41.74
CA VAL A 596 16.07 -30.77 41.96
C VAL A 596 17.20 -29.97 41.30
N GLU A 597 18.19 -29.56 42.07
CA GLU A 597 19.43 -28.95 41.57
C GLU A 597 20.38 -30.05 41.08
N MET A 598 20.90 -29.92 39.85
CA MET A 598 22.01 -30.74 39.35
C MET A 598 23.11 -29.85 38.73
N PRO A 599 24.41 -30.13 39.00
CA PRO A 599 25.53 -29.37 38.46
C PRO A 599 25.84 -29.69 36.99
N VAL A 600 26.40 -28.71 36.29
CA VAL A 600 26.50 -28.55 34.81
C VAL A 600 27.45 -29.53 34.08
N HIS A 601 27.98 -30.56 34.73
CA HIS A 601 28.98 -31.46 34.12
C HIS A 601 28.45 -32.78 33.52
N GLU A 602 27.13 -33.00 33.42
CA GLU A 602 26.55 -34.25 32.90
C GLU A 602 25.70 -34.10 31.61
N ILE A 603 25.77 -32.97 30.88
CA ILE A 603 24.95 -32.75 29.66
C ILE A 603 25.65 -33.19 28.35
N ASP A 604 26.83 -33.82 28.40
CA ASP A 604 27.57 -34.21 27.19
C ASP A 604 27.37 -35.65 26.69
N ASP A 605 26.54 -36.49 27.33
CA ASP A 605 26.34 -37.90 26.95
C ASP A 605 24.95 -38.28 26.38
N LEU A 606 24.23 -37.33 25.77
CA LEU A 606 23.04 -37.63 24.94
C LEU A 606 23.17 -37.03 23.54
N ARG A 607 23.92 -37.73 22.69
CA ARG A 607 23.91 -37.63 21.23
C ARG A 607 23.48 -38.94 20.58
#